data_AF-A0A524HFM1-F1
#
_entry.id   AF-A0A524HFM1-F1
#
_cell.length_a   1.000
_cell.length_b   1.000
_cell.length_c   1.000
_cell.angle_alpha   90.00
_cell.angle_beta   90.00
_cell.angle_gamma   90.00
#
_symmetry.space_group_name_H-M   'P 1'
#
loop_
_entity.id
_entity.type
_entity.pdbx_description
1 polymer ?
#
loop_
_entity_poly.entity_id
_entity_poly.type
_entity_poly.pdbx_seq_one_letter_code
_entity_poly.pdbx_strand_id
1 'polypeptide(L)' 'MDLLPIARIVAVLGLVLLILAGILFLVGRLELPLGKLPGDFVFRRGNLTCAVPLVSSLVFSILITLILNILLAVFRK' A
#
# COMPACT_ATOMS: atom_id res chain seq x y z
N MET A 1 20.34 -1.47 30.63
CA MET A 1 19.60 -2.11 29.54
C MET A 1 19.17 -1.02 28.59
N ASP A 2 19.71 -1.01 27.39
CA ASP A 2 19.55 0.10 26.46
C ASP A 2 18.19 -0.04 25.80
N LEU A 3 17.27 0.89 26.09
CA LEU A 3 15.88 0.84 25.62
C LEU A 3 15.70 1.36 24.19
N LEU A 4 16.71 2.07 23.68
CA LEU A 4 16.70 2.71 22.37
C LEU A 4 16.52 1.73 21.19
N PRO A 5 17.15 0.54 21.16
CA PRO A 5 16.93 -0.45 20.09
C PRO A 5 15.50 -0.99 20.10
N ILE A 6 14.94 -1.25 21.28
CA ILE A 6 13.57 -1.74 21.46
C ILE A 6 12.57 -0.69 20.98
N ALA A 7 12.78 0.58 21.32
CA ALA A 7 11.94 1.68 20.88
C ALA A 7 11.90 1.82 19.35
N ARG A 8 13.04 1.64 18.65
CA ARG A 8 13.10 1.66 17.19
C ARG A 8 12.29 0.51 16.56
N ILE A 9 12.41 -0.71 17.10
CA ILE A 9 11.67 -1.88 16.59
C ILE A 9 10.16 -1.68 16.77
N VAL A 10 9.74 -1.21 17.95
CA VAL A 10 8.33 -0.93 18.23
C VAL A 10 7.77 0.16 17.30
N ALA A 11 8.55 1.22 17.03
CA ALA A 11 8.15 2.27 16.11
C ALA A 11 7.95 1.77 14.66
N VAL A 12 8.86 0.92 14.16
CA VAL A 12 8.75 0.32 12.81
C VAL A 12 7.53 -0.60 12.73
N LEU A 13 7.32 -1.45 13.74
CA LEU A 13 6.14 -2.32 13.82
C LEU A 13 4.84 -1.52 13.81
N GLY A 14 4.76 -0.46 14.62
CA GLY A 14 3.58 0.41 14.68
C GLY A 14 3.29 1.08 13.34
N LEU A 15 4.33 1.54 12.64
CA LEU A 15 4.18 2.13 11.30
C LEU A 15 3.64 1.12 10.28
N VAL A 16 4.18 -0.10 10.25
CA VAL A 16 3.71 -1.16 9.36
C VAL A 16 2.24 -1.49 9.63
N LEU A 17 1.85 -1.59 10.90
CA LEU A 17 0.49 -1.88 11.32
C LEU A 17 -0.49 -0.77 10.93
N LEU A 18 -0.08 0.49 11.06
CA LEU A 18 -0.86 1.67 10.65
C LEU A 18 -1.08 1.69 9.13
N ILE A 19 -0.03 1.37 8.36
CA ILE A 19 -0.13 1.24 6.90
C ILE A 19 -1.11 0.13 6.53
N LEU A 20 -1.01 -1.04 7.16
CA LEU A 20 -1.89 -2.17 6.90
C LEU A 20 -3.35 -1.85 7.24
N ALA A 21 -3.58 -1.18 8.37
CA ALA A 21 -4.90 -0.70 8.77
C ALA A 21 -5.46 0.32 7.77
N GLY A 22 -4.63 1.25 7.27
CA GLY A 22 -5.01 2.21 6.24
C GLY A 22 -5.42 1.54 4.92
N ILE A 23 -4.69 0.51 4.49
CA ILE A 23 -5.02 -0.29 3.31
C ILE A 23 -6.36 -1.00 3.50
N LEU A 24 -6.54 -1.72 4.62
CA LEU A 24 -7.78 -2.43 4.91
C LEU A 24 -8.97 -1.48 5.02
N PHE A 25 -8.78 -0.31 5.62
CA PHE A 25 -9.80 0.73 5.71
C PHE A 25 -10.17 1.28 4.33
N LEU A 26 -9.20 1.56 3.45
CA LEU A 26 -9.48 1.99 2.08
C LEU A 26 -10.22 0.90 1.29
N VAL A 27 -9.79 -0.36 1.41
CA VAL A 27 -10.45 -1.50 0.75
C VAL A 27 -11.90 -1.66 1.23
N GLY A 28 -12.14 -1.52 2.54
CA GLY A 28 -13.49 -1.60 3.12
C GLY A 28 -14.37 -0.37 2.83
N ARG A 29 -13.79 0.83 2.72
CA ARG A 29 -14.52 2.08 2.48
C ARG A 29 -14.81 2.35 1.01
N LEU A 30 -13.94 1.93 0.10
CA LEU A 30 -14.15 2.19 -1.32
C LEU A 30 -15.23 1.29 -1.93
N GLU A 31 -15.86 0.37 -1.15
CA GLU A 31 -16.84 -0.62 -1.63
C GLU A 31 -16.47 -1.12 -3.03
N LEU A 32 -15.17 -1.41 -3.21
CA LEU A 32 -14.57 -1.49 -4.53
C LEU A 32 -15.38 -2.47 -5.36
N PRO A 33 -16.13 -2.01 -6.38
CA PRO A 33 -16.65 -2.95 -7.35
C PRO A 33 -15.41 -3.49 -8.01
N LEU A 34 -15.01 -4.72 -7.65
CA LEU A 34 -13.83 -5.40 -8.16
C LEU A 34 -13.86 -5.27 -9.71
N GLY A 35 -13.12 -4.29 -10.26
CA GLY A 35 -13.12 -3.93 -11.68
C GLY A 35 -13.77 -2.61 -12.15
N LYS A 36 -14.17 -1.64 -11.30
CA LYS A 36 -14.63 -0.29 -11.75
C LYS A 36 -14.14 0.86 -10.85
N LEU A 37 -12.86 0.89 -10.53
CA LEU A 37 -12.24 2.10 -9.98
C LEU A 37 -12.17 3.18 -11.07
N PRO A 38 -12.57 4.44 -10.80
CA PRO A 38 -12.33 5.55 -11.72
C PRO A 38 -10.83 5.76 -11.86
N GLY A 39 -10.25 5.23 -12.94
CA GLY A 39 -8.80 5.20 -13.21
C GLY A 39 -8.26 3.79 -13.56
N ASP A 40 -9.01 2.73 -13.28
CA ASP A 40 -8.75 1.40 -13.83
C ASP A 40 -9.40 1.31 -15.21
N PHE A 41 -8.59 1.31 -16.27
CA PHE A 41 -9.11 1.26 -17.63
C PHE A 41 -9.57 -0.15 -17.94
N VAL A 42 -10.88 -0.38 -17.85
CA VAL A 42 -11.51 -1.63 -18.30
C VAL A 42 -12.05 -1.45 -19.70
N PHE A 43 -11.23 -1.83 -20.69
CA PHE A 43 -11.65 -1.92 -22.08
C PHE A 43 -12.43 -3.21 -22.29
N ARG A 44 -13.74 -3.11 -22.54
CA ARG A 44 -14.56 -4.21 -23.06
C ARG A 44 -14.87 -4.01 -24.53
N ARG A 45 -14.43 -4.95 -25.38
CA ARG A 45 -14.77 -5.00 -26.81
C ARG A 45 -15.18 -6.42 -27.17
N GLY A 46 -16.49 -6.67 -27.29
CA GLY A 46 -17.03 -8.01 -27.55
C GLY A 46 -16.70 -9.00 -26.42
N ASN A 47 -16.09 -10.14 -26.74
CA ASN A 47 -15.61 -11.15 -25.78
C ASN A 47 -14.28 -10.80 -25.08
N LEU A 48 -13.63 -9.69 -25.44
CA LEU A 48 -12.35 -9.29 -24.86
C LEU A 48 -12.57 -8.26 -23.76
N THR A 49 -12.12 -8.59 -22.55
CA THR A 49 -12.11 -7.69 -21.39
C THR A 49 -10.66 -7.48 -20.95
N CYS A 50 -10.11 -6.30 -21.20
CA CYS A 50 -8.78 -5.91 -20.73
C CYS A 50 -8.94 -4.89 -19.60
N ALA A 51 -8.59 -5.27 -18.38
CA ALA A 51 -8.55 -4.37 -17.22
C ALA A 51 -7.10 -3.96 -16.96
N VAL A 52 -6.83 -2.65 -16.94
CA VAL A 52 -5.52 -2.10 -16.62
C VAL A 52 -5.63 -1.37 -15.27
N PRO A 53 -5.20 -1.99 -14.17
CA PRO A 53 -5.34 -1.43 -12.84
C PRO A 53 -4.23 -0.42 -12.53
N LEU A 54 -4.19 0.70 -13.26
CA LEU A 54 -3.10 1.70 -13.18
C LEU A 54 -3.04 2.36 -11.81
N VAL A 55 -4.18 2.75 -11.26
CA VAL A 55 -4.24 3.47 -9.98
C VAL A 55 -3.84 2.54 -8.84
N SER A 56 -4.35 1.30 -8.82
CA SER A 56 -3.97 0.33 -7.80
C SER A 56 -2.47 0.01 -7.82
N SER A 57 -1.91 -0.19 -9.02
CA SER A 57 -0.48 -0.50 -9.19
C SER A 57 0.41 0.67 -8.74
N LEU A 58 0.00 1.90 -9.04
CA LEU A 58 0.72 3.11 -8.64
C LEU A 58 0.71 3.31 -7.12
N VAL A 59 -0.46 3.17 -6.49
CA VAL A 59 -0.61 3.28 -5.03
C VAL A 59 0.23 2.22 -4.32
N PHE A 60 0.18 0.98 -4.80
CA PHE A 60 0.97 -0.12 -4.23
C PHE A 60 2.49 0.14 -4.36
N SER A 61 2.94 0.64 -5.51
CA SER A 61 4.35 1.02 -5.74
C SER A 61 4.83 2.11 -4.79
N ILE A 62 4.05 3.19 -4.62
CA ILE A 62 4.39 4.29 -3.71
C ILE A 62 4.44 3.80 -2.26
N LEU A 63 3.49 2.97 -1.85
CA LEU A 63 3.45 2.37 -0.51
C LEU A 63 4.71 1.55 -0.21
N ILE A 64 5.06 0.63 -1.10
CA ILE A 64 6.27 -0.20 -0.95
C ILE A 64 7.52 0.67 -0.94
N THR A 65 7.61 1.66 -1.83
CA THR A 65 8.75 2.58 -1.90
C THR A 65 8.90 3.36 -0.60
N LEU A 66 7.80 3.84 -0.01
CA LEU A 66 7.83 4.58 1.25
C LEU A 66 8.26 3.68 2.42
N ILE A 67 7.74 2.46 2.50
CA ILE A 67 8.13 1.48 3.51
C ILE A 67 9.63 1.17 3.42
N LEU A 68 10.11 0.83 2.21
CA LEU A 68 11.52 0.54 1.97
C LEU A 68 12.40 1.73 2.31
N ASN A 69 12.00 2.94 1.91
CA ASN A 69 12.77 4.14 2.19
C ASN A 69 12.89 4.42 3.69
N ILE A 70 11.79 4.26 4.45
CA ILE A 70 11.81 4.44 5.91
C ILE A 70 12.67 3.36 6.57
N LEU A 71 12.54 2.10 6.14
CA LEU A 71 13.35 1.00 6.65
C LEU A 71 14.84 1.27 6.39
N LEU A 72 15.21 1.59 5.15
CA LEU A 72 16.59 1.98 4.80
C LEU A 72 17.07 3.21 5.58
N ALA A 73 16.24 4.22 5.78
CA ALA A 73 16.59 5.39 6.57
C ALA A 73 16.87 5.06 8.04
N VAL A 74 16.12 4.11 8.63
CA VAL A 74 16.34 3.64 10.00
C VAL A 74 17.61 2.79 10.11
N PHE A 75 17.92 1.97 9.11
CA PHE A 75 19.12 1.13 9.08
C PHE A 75 20.41 1.90 8.76
N ARG A 76 20.32 3.09 8.14
CA ARG A 76 21.48 3.94 7.83
C ARG A 76 22.01 4.74 9.04
N LYS A 77 21.50 4.50 10.26
CA LYS A 77 21.87 5.25 11.47
C LYS A 77 22.16 4.36 12.68
#